data_AF-A0A944TKE8-F1
#
_entry.id   AF-A0A944TKE8-F1
#
_cell.length_a   1.000
_cell.length_b   1.000
_cell.length_c   1.000
_cell.angle_alpha   90.00
_cell.angle_beta   90.00
_cell.angle_gamma   90.00
#
_symmetry.space_group_name_H-M   'P 1'
#
loop_
_entity.id
_entity.type
_entity.pdbx_description
1 polymer ?
#
loop_
_entity_poly.entity_id
_entity_poly.type
_entity_poly.pdbx_seq_one_letter_code
_entity_poly.pdbx_strand_id
1 'polypeptide(L)'
;MTSNGDSRSKSPLKVGWFSTGRGEGSYGLLKAALDAIDSGDLNAELAFVFVNRVKGQTNRTDRFLELVEAQDIPLVTLSSRDFRRANDNRPWAELREDFDCAAIELLGPHSADIAVHAGYMLIAPLLCSEYLTLNLHPALPGGTIGMWQQAVWDVISEGLDETGAMIHVSTEDVDEGPVLSTTKFSVKGEEFTPLWNEVADADITGLKDSVGEELSLFKAIREAGLLRERPLVIETLKAVVAGRIDLIGSGEI
;
A
#
# COMPACT_ATOMS: atom_id res chain seq x y z
N MET A 1 -7.03 -46.46 17.64
CA MET A 1 -6.04 -46.40 16.54
C MET A 1 -6.53 -45.34 15.57
N THR A 2 -6.11 -44.10 15.84
CA THR A 2 -5.22 -43.27 14.98
C THR A 2 -5.94 -42.60 13.82
N SER A 3 -6.32 -41.34 14.04
CA SER A 3 -5.96 -40.27 13.11
C SER A 3 -5.63 -39.02 13.92
N ASN A 4 -4.36 -38.91 14.32
CA ASN A 4 -3.78 -37.61 14.63
C ASN A 4 -3.69 -36.89 13.28
N GLY A 5 -4.65 -35.99 13.02
CA GLY A 5 -4.53 -35.03 11.95
C GLY A 5 -3.28 -34.19 12.20
N ASP A 6 -2.42 -34.13 11.19
CA ASP A 6 -1.11 -33.47 11.18
C ASP A 6 -1.29 -31.97 11.49
N SER A 7 -1.20 -31.59 12.78
CA SER A 7 -1.12 -30.18 13.20
C SER A 7 0.33 -29.69 13.10
N ARG A 8 0.94 -29.81 11.91
CA ARG A 8 2.09 -28.98 11.61
C ARG A 8 1.56 -27.57 11.39
N SER A 9 1.86 -26.66 12.30
CA SER A 9 1.68 -25.23 12.03
C SER A 9 2.37 -24.94 10.70
N LYS A 10 1.61 -24.50 9.68
CA LYS A 10 2.20 -24.03 8.42
C LYS A 10 3.27 -22.99 8.77
N SER A 11 4.43 -23.09 8.12
CA SER A 11 5.47 -22.07 8.23
C SER A 11 4.87 -20.67 7.99
N PRO A 12 5.35 -19.64 8.69
CA PRO A 12 4.84 -18.28 8.51
C PRO A 12 5.08 -17.84 7.06
N LEU A 13 4.12 -17.10 6.50
CA LEU A 13 4.28 -16.47 5.19
C LEU A 13 5.36 -15.39 5.26
N LYS A 14 6.35 -15.45 4.38
CA LYS A 14 7.41 -14.44 4.30
C LYS A 14 6.97 -13.30 3.39
N VAL A 15 6.84 -12.10 3.96
CA VAL A 15 6.35 -10.92 3.24
C VAL A 15 7.48 -9.91 3.06
N GLY A 16 7.75 -9.52 1.82
CA GLY A 16 8.56 -8.34 1.49
C GLY A 16 7.70 -7.09 1.52
N TRP A 17 8.06 -6.08 2.32
CA TRP A 17 7.22 -4.89 2.50
C TRP A 17 7.83 -3.66 1.82
N PHE A 18 7.16 -3.10 0.82
CA PHE A 18 7.63 -1.92 0.09
C PHE A 18 6.81 -0.69 0.47
N SER A 19 7.51 0.42 0.74
CA SER A 19 6.87 1.67 1.15
C SER A 19 7.68 2.88 0.73
N THR A 20 7.01 4.02 0.54
CA THR A 20 7.70 5.32 0.46
C THR A 20 7.86 5.99 1.82
N GLY A 21 7.20 5.49 2.87
CA GLY A 21 7.41 5.94 4.24
C GLY A 21 7.23 7.46 4.42
N ARG A 22 6.24 8.07 3.77
CA ARG A 22 6.07 9.54 3.73
C ARG A 22 4.94 10.07 4.62
N GLY A 23 4.10 9.20 5.18
CA GLY A 23 2.88 9.63 5.86
C GLY A 23 2.30 8.61 6.83
N GLU A 24 1.27 9.06 7.56
CA GLU A 24 0.55 8.25 8.55
C GLU A 24 -0.11 7.02 7.94
N GLY A 25 -0.44 7.06 6.64
CA GLY A 25 -0.96 5.89 5.93
C GLY A 25 0.04 4.74 5.89
N SER A 26 1.20 4.96 5.28
CA SER A 26 2.27 3.95 5.23
C SER A 26 2.69 3.47 6.63
N TYR A 27 2.83 4.39 7.59
CA TYR A 27 3.18 4.04 8.97
C TYR A 27 2.11 3.17 9.64
N GLY A 28 0.83 3.58 9.54
CA GLY A 28 -0.28 2.87 10.13
C GLY A 28 -0.51 1.48 9.52
N LEU A 29 -0.26 1.32 8.22
CA LEU A 29 -0.33 0.02 7.54
C LEU A 29 0.73 -0.94 8.05
N LEU A 30 2.00 -0.50 8.08
CA LEU A 30 3.09 -1.32 8.60
C LEU A 30 2.87 -1.66 10.08
N LYS A 31 2.50 -0.67 10.90
CA LYS A 31 2.24 -0.89 12.33
C LYS A 31 1.10 -1.88 12.56
N ALA A 32 0.02 -1.81 11.79
CA ALA A 32 -1.09 -2.77 11.89
C ALA A 32 -0.65 -4.19 11.50
N ALA A 33 0.21 -4.33 10.49
CA ALA A 33 0.76 -5.63 10.10
C ALA A 33 1.66 -6.22 11.19
N LEU A 34 2.56 -5.42 11.75
CA LEU A 34 3.40 -5.82 12.88
C LEU A 34 2.56 -6.22 14.09
N ASP A 35 1.54 -5.43 14.45
CA ASP A 35 0.66 -5.76 15.58
C ASP A 35 -0.12 -7.08 15.37
N ALA A 36 -0.55 -7.36 14.14
CA ALA A 36 -1.22 -8.61 13.81
C ALA A 36 -0.25 -9.81 13.87
N ILE A 37 1.00 -9.62 13.47
CA ILE A 37 2.06 -10.64 13.56
C ILE A 37 2.42 -10.90 15.03
N ASP A 38 2.71 -9.85 15.80
CA ASP A 38 3.12 -9.95 17.21
C ASP A 38 2.04 -10.58 18.10
N SER A 39 0.77 -10.29 17.81
CA SER A 39 -0.36 -10.90 18.52
C SER A 39 -0.67 -12.34 18.09
N GLY A 40 -0.06 -12.82 17.00
CA GLY A 40 -0.32 -14.13 16.41
C GLY A 40 -1.62 -14.24 15.61
N ASP A 41 -2.32 -13.12 15.37
CA ASP A 41 -3.52 -13.09 14.50
C ASP A 41 -3.16 -13.30 13.01
N LEU A 42 -1.94 -12.91 12.62
CA LEU A 42 -1.38 -13.13 11.29
C LEU A 42 -0.12 -14.01 11.39
N ASN A 43 -0.21 -15.25 10.89
CA ASN A 43 0.94 -16.17 10.79
C ASN A 43 1.84 -15.80 9.59
N ALA A 44 2.55 -14.69 9.71
CA ALA A 44 3.49 -14.17 8.72
C ALA A 44 4.73 -13.57 9.41
N GLU A 45 5.80 -13.38 8.66
CA GLU A 45 6.97 -12.61 9.08
C GLU A 45 7.35 -11.62 7.97
N LEU A 46 7.89 -10.46 8.35
CA LEU A 46 8.45 -9.52 7.37
C LEU A 46 9.88 -9.95 7.05
N ALA A 47 10.11 -10.45 5.84
CA ALA A 47 11.43 -10.88 5.38
C ALA A 47 12.38 -9.68 5.21
N PHE A 48 11.83 -8.54 4.80
CA PHE A 48 12.50 -7.25 4.71
C PHE A 48 11.46 -6.13 4.62
N VAL A 49 11.90 -4.91 4.90
CA VAL A 49 11.19 -3.68 4.52
C VAL A 49 12.09 -2.89 3.58
N PHE A 50 11.59 -2.64 2.37
CA PHE A 50 12.24 -1.77 1.40
C PHE A 50 11.62 -0.37 1.45
N VAL A 51 12.47 0.65 1.57
CA VAL A 51 12.04 2.05 1.52
C VAL A 51 12.83 2.80 0.46
N ASN A 52 12.13 3.42 -0.50
CA ASN A 52 12.75 4.22 -1.57
C ASN A 52 13.23 5.61 -1.10
N ARG A 53 13.53 5.74 0.20
CA ARG A 53 13.93 6.95 0.92
C ARG A 53 14.92 6.59 2.02
N VAL A 54 15.67 7.58 2.47
CA VAL A 54 16.73 7.42 3.48
C VAL A 54 16.53 8.36 4.66
N LYS A 55 17.18 8.06 5.79
CA LYS A 55 17.15 8.87 7.01
C LYS A 55 17.61 10.31 6.74
N GLY A 56 16.97 11.27 7.39
CA GLY A 56 17.22 12.70 7.23
C GLY A 56 16.48 13.36 6.06
N GLN A 57 15.69 12.62 5.26
CA GLN A 57 14.91 13.24 4.18
C GLN A 57 13.68 13.99 4.70
N THR A 58 12.94 13.39 5.64
CA THR A 58 11.81 14.03 6.33
C THR A 58 11.60 13.38 7.70
N ASN A 59 11.09 14.12 8.69
CA ASN A 59 10.74 13.55 10.01
C ASN A 59 9.78 12.36 9.92
N ARG A 60 8.86 12.36 8.94
CA ARG A 60 7.91 11.26 8.73
C ARG A 60 8.59 9.99 8.21
N THR A 61 9.59 10.16 7.34
CA THR A 61 10.42 9.05 6.86
C THR A 61 11.28 8.52 7.99
N ASP A 62 11.93 9.38 8.76
CA ASP A 62 12.77 8.96 9.88
C ASP A 62 11.97 8.15 10.90
N ARG A 63 10.77 8.62 11.26
CA ARG A 63 9.83 7.89 12.13
C ARG A 63 9.43 6.52 11.56
N PHE A 64 9.25 6.40 10.24
CA PHE A 64 8.93 5.11 9.60
C PHE A 64 10.13 4.15 9.66
N LEU A 65 11.34 4.63 9.37
CA LEU A 65 12.56 3.84 9.43
C LEU A 65 12.85 3.37 10.87
N GLU A 66 12.69 4.26 11.85
CA GLU A 66 12.84 3.94 13.28
C GLU A 66 11.85 2.87 13.75
N LEU A 67 10.61 2.87 13.22
CA LEU A 67 9.66 1.79 13.48
C LEU A 67 10.20 0.44 13.00
N VAL A 68 10.76 0.38 11.79
CA VAL A 68 11.32 -0.88 11.24
C VAL A 68 12.56 -1.33 12.02
N GLU A 69 13.49 -0.41 12.28
CA GLU A 69 14.72 -0.67 13.03
C GLU A 69 14.43 -1.24 14.42
N ALA A 70 13.37 -0.77 15.08
CA ALA A 70 12.96 -1.24 16.40
C ALA A 70 12.41 -2.68 16.43
N GLN A 71 12.11 -3.29 15.28
CA GLN A 71 11.54 -4.63 15.16
C GLN A 71 12.56 -5.71 14.77
N ASP A 72 13.84 -5.36 14.65
CA ASP A 72 14.91 -6.26 14.17
C ASP A 72 14.63 -6.88 12.79
N ILE A 73 13.91 -6.13 11.94
CA ILE A 73 13.57 -6.52 10.58
C ILE A 73 14.63 -5.95 9.62
N PRO A 74 15.09 -6.71 8.61
CA PRO A 74 16.00 -6.18 7.61
C PRO A 74 15.42 -4.95 6.90
N LEU A 75 16.00 -3.79 7.16
CA LEU A 75 15.64 -2.52 6.53
C LEU A 75 16.59 -2.24 5.36
N VAL A 76 16.06 -2.26 4.14
CA VAL A 76 16.79 -1.92 2.92
C VAL A 76 16.32 -0.57 2.41
N THR A 77 17.26 0.36 2.20
CA THR A 77 16.92 1.70 1.72
C THR A 77 17.68 2.02 0.43
N LEU A 78 16.96 2.60 -0.53
CA LEU A 78 17.55 3.14 -1.75
C LEU A 78 16.79 4.41 -2.12
N SER A 79 17.39 5.58 -1.92
CA SER A 79 16.65 6.81 -2.19
C SER A 79 16.45 7.05 -3.69
N SER A 80 15.20 7.07 -4.15
CA SER A 80 14.85 7.43 -5.54
C SER A 80 15.28 8.84 -5.92
N ARG A 81 15.23 9.78 -4.96
CA ARG A 81 15.72 11.15 -5.13
C ARG A 81 17.22 11.17 -5.37
N ASP A 82 17.98 10.51 -4.52
CA ASP A 82 19.44 10.56 -4.58
C ASP A 82 19.96 9.72 -5.76
N PHE A 83 19.29 8.60 -6.07
CA PHE A 83 19.52 7.81 -7.28
C PHE A 83 19.33 8.65 -8.55
N ARG A 84 18.22 9.39 -8.65
CA ARG A 84 17.99 10.31 -9.77
C ARG A 84 19.06 11.39 -9.84
N ARG A 85 19.49 11.93 -8.69
CA ARG A 85 20.52 12.98 -8.63
C ARG A 85 21.89 12.47 -9.07
N ALA A 86 22.22 11.22 -8.76
CA ALA A 86 23.43 10.54 -9.20
C ALA A 86 23.41 10.16 -10.69
N ASN A 87 22.22 10.11 -11.30
CA ASN A 87 21.99 9.80 -12.71
C ASN A 87 21.58 11.05 -13.52
N ASP A 88 22.31 12.15 -13.33
CA ASP A 88 22.15 13.41 -14.07
C ASP A 88 20.75 14.04 -14.04
N ASN A 89 19.93 13.68 -13.05
CA ASN A 89 18.54 14.09 -12.94
C ASN A 89 17.67 13.76 -14.17
N ARG A 90 18.02 12.71 -14.93
CA ARG A 90 17.25 12.19 -16.06
C ARG A 90 15.75 12.02 -15.70
N PRO A 91 14.84 12.08 -16.69
CA PRO A 91 13.42 11.83 -16.46
C PRO A 91 13.21 10.50 -15.74
N TRP A 92 12.32 10.46 -14.74
CA TRP A 92 12.11 9.25 -13.94
C TRP A 92 11.71 8.04 -14.81
N ALA A 93 10.95 8.26 -15.89
CA ALA A 93 10.57 7.21 -16.83
C ALA A 93 11.77 6.45 -17.43
N GLU A 94 12.92 7.11 -17.59
CA GLU A 94 14.15 6.50 -18.12
C GLU A 94 15.01 5.83 -17.04
N LEU A 95 14.65 6.00 -15.75
CA LEU A 95 15.44 5.54 -14.60
C LEU A 95 14.74 4.43 -13.81
N ARG A 96 13.46 4.17 -14.04
CA ARG A 96 12.65 3.21 -13.25
C ARG A 96 13.28 1.82 -13.26
N GLU A 97 13.61 1.31 -14.43
CA GLU A 97 14.20 -0.03 -14.58
C GLU A 97 15.60 -0.10 -13.95
N ASP A 98 16.45 0.91 -14.18
CA ASP A 98 17.77 1.01 -13.53
C ASP A 98 17.63 1.01 -11.99
N PHE A 99 16.64 1.73 -11.47
CA PHE A 99 16.36 1.80 -10.04
C PHE A 99 15.84 0.47 -9.48
N ASP A 100 14.92 -0.19 -10.19
CA ASP A 100 14.39 -1.48 -9.80
C ASP A 100 15.49 -2.54 -9.78
N CYS A 101 16.35 -2.59 -10.80
CA CYS A 101 17.52 -3.48 -10.83
C CYS A 101 18.42 -3.28 -9.60
N ALA A 102 18.72 -2.03 -9.27
CA ALA A 102 19.53 -1.71 -8.08
C ALA A 102 18.81 -2.12 -6.78
N ALA A 103 17.50 -1.95 -6.69
CA ALA A 103 16.71 -2.39 -5.55
C ALA A 103 16.72 -3.94 -5.42
N ILE A 104 16.51 -4.66 -6.52
CA ILE A 104 16.54 -6.13 -6.58
C ILE A 104 17.91 -6.66 -6.15
N GLU A 105 19.00 -6.07 -6.62
CA GLU A 105 20.36 -6.46 -6.24
C GLU A 105 20.58 -6.32 -4.72
N LEU A 106 20.13 -5.21 -4.13
CA LEU A 106 20.20 -4.99 -2.68
C LEU A 106 19.34 -5.98 -1.89
N LEU A 107 18.21 -6.40 -2.46
CA LEU A 107 17.28 -7.34 -1.85
C LEU A 107 17.68 -8.81 -2.04
N GLY A 108 18.64 -9.13 -2.91
CA GLY A 108 19.07 -10.50 -3.22
C GLY A 108 19.39 -11.41 -2.03
N PRO A 109 19.94 -10.92 -0.89
CA PRO A 109 20.12 -11.73 0.31
C PRO A 109 18.83 -12.15 1.03
N HIS A 110 17.69 -11.55 0.67
CA HIS A 110 16.40 -11.73 1.33
C HIS A 110 15.42 -12.48 0.41
N SER A 111 14.72 -13.46 0.98
CA SER A 111 13.71 -14.25 0.26
C SER A 111 12.34 -14.02 0.88
N ALA A 112 11.37 -13.67 0.04
CA ALA A 112 9.97 -13.50 0.40
C ALA A 112 9.10 -14.41 -0.48
N ASP A 113 7.99 -14.88 0.07
CA ASP A 113 6.98 -15.66 -0.67
C ASP A 113 6.11 -14.73 -1.52
N ILE A 114 5.81 -13.54 -0.98
CA ILE A 114 5.09 -12.45 -1.66
C ILE A 114 5.66 -11.10 -1.26
N ALA A 115 5.36 -10.07 -2.06
CA ALA A 115 5.61 -8.68 -1.71
C ALA A 115 4.29 -7.91 -1.50
N VAL A 116 4.35 -6.82 -0.72
CA VAL A 116 3.25 -5.88 -0.54
C VAL A 116 3.73 -4.46 -0.83
N HIS A 117 3.05 -3.78 -1.75
CA HIS A 117 3.15 -2.34 -1.96
C HIS A 117 2.14 -1.63 -1.04
N ALA A 118 2.62 -1.15 0.11
CA ALA A 118 1.79 -0.44 1.09
C ALA A 118 2.21 1.04 1.15
N GLY A 119 1.67 1.83 0.22
CA GLY A 119 2.06 3.23 0.05
C GLY A 119 3.44 3.37 -0.63
N TYR A 120 3.78 2.43 -1.50
CA TYR A 120 4.91 2.55 -2.41
C TYR A 120 4.51 3.39 -3.63
N MET A 121 5.16 4.53 -3.83
CA MET A 121 4.70 5.56 -4.79
C MET A 121 5.50 5.61 -6.08
N LEU A 122 6.16 4.51 -6.46
CA LEU A 122 6.88 4.40 -7.72
C LEU A 122 6.28 3.27 -8.56
N ILE A 123 6.24 3.49 -9.86
CA ILE A 123 5.99 2.44 -10.84
C ILE A 123 7.27 1.60 -10.92
N ALA A 124 7.17 0.31 -10.62
CA ALA A 124 8.30 -0.60 -10.46
C ALA A 124 8.08 -1.94 -11.19
N PRO A 125 8.13 -1.92 -12.54
CA PRO A 125 7.77 -3.08 -13.36
C PRO A 125 8.67 -4.30 -13.13
N LEU A 126 9.97 -4.09 -12.86
CA LEU A 126 10.90 -5.22 -12.67
C LEU A 126 10.75 -5.81 -11.27
N LEU A 127 10.47 -4.98 -10.25
CA LEU A 127 10.16 -5.48 -8.90
C LEU A 127 8.88 -6.32 -8.88
N CYS A 128 7.83 -5.89 -9.59
CA CYS A 128 6.60 -6.66 -9.74
C CYS A 128 6.79 -7.96 -10.53
N SER A 129 7.83 -8.05 -11.36
CA SER A 129 8.18 -9.27 -12.11
C SER A 129 9.03 -10.23 -11.27
N GLU A 130 9.89 -9.70 -10.40
CA GLU A 130 10.74 -10.46 -9.49
C GLU A 130 9.95 -11.03 -8.32
N TYR A 131 9.01 -10.25 -7.78
CA TYR A 131 8.17 -10.63 -6.65
C TYR A 131 6.70 -10.61 -7.03
N LEU A 132 5.97 -11.67 -6.69
CA LEU A 132 4.51 -11.66 -6.69
C LEU A 132 4.01 -10.60 -5.72
N THR A 133 3.60 -9.45 -6.25
CA THR A 133 3.41 -8.22 -5.48
C THR A 133 1.93 -7.87 -5.35
N LEU A 134 1.46 -7.71 -4.11
CA LEU A 134 0.12 -7.22 -3.81
C LEU A 134 0.15 -5.71 -3.60
N ASN A 135 -0.62 -4.96 -4.38
CA ASN A 135 -0.73 -3.52 -4.23
C ASN A 135 -2.03 -3.14 -3.54
N LEU A 136 -1.93 -2.30 -2.50
CA LEU A 136 -3.08 -1.64 -1.89
C LEU A 136 -3.33 -0.33 -2.63
N HIS A 137 -4.50 -0.24 -3.28
CA HIS A 137 -4.91 0.97 -3.99
C HIS A 137 -6.20 1.53 -3.38
N PRO A 138 -6.24 2.82 -2.98
CA PRO A 138 -7.41 3.44 -2.33
C PRO A 138 -8.46 3.90 -3.35
N ALA A 139 -8.87 2.99 -4.23
CA ALA A 139 -10.04 3.09 -5.08
C ALA A 139 -10.72 1.72 -5.20
N LEU A 140 -11.99 1.70 -5.59
CA LEU A 140 -12.70 0.47 -5.94
C LEU A 140 -12.25 -0.03 -7.33
N PRO A 141 -12.44 -1.32 -7.64
CA PRO A 141 -12.18 -1.85 -8.98
C PRO A 141 -12.92 -1.06 -10.06
N GLY A 142 -12.19 -0.67 -11.11
CA GLY A 142 -12.70 0.19 -12.19
C GLY A 142 -12.88 1.66 -11.81
N GLY A 143 -12.45 2.07 -10.61
CA GLY A 143 -12.40 3.46 -10.18
C GLY A 143 -11.13 4.18 -10.65
N THR A 144 -10.71 5.19 -9.89
CA THR A 144 -9.52 6.00 -10.21
C THR A 144 -8.26 5.15 -10.34
N ILE A 145 -7.47 5.41 -11.38
CA ILE A 145 -6.11 4.86 -11.55
C ILE A 145 -5.06 5.89 -11.10
N GLY A 146 -4.01 5.44 -10.42
CA GLY A 146 -2.84 6.26 -10.10
C GLY A 146 -2.79 6.78 -8.66
N MET A 147 -2.64 8.09 -8.48
CA MET A 147 -2.29 8.64 -7.16
C MET A 147 -3.48 8.61 -6.20
N TRP A 148 -3.26 8.21 -4.94
CA TRP A 148 -4.33 8.19 -3.93
C TRP A 148 -5.02 9.53 -3.71
N GLN A 149 -4.31 10.65 -3.88
CA GLN A 149 -4.93 11.98 -3.81
C GLN A 149 -5.96 12.17 -4.91
N GLN A 150 -5.68 11.67 -6.12
CA GLN A 150 -6.61 11.75 -7.22
C GLN A 150 -7.86 10.92 -6.90
N ALA A 151 -7.71 9.74 -6.29
CA ALA A 151 -8.86 8.92 -5.90
C ALA A 151 -9.80 9.64 -4.93
N VAL A 152 -9.25 10.37 -3.95
CA VAL A 152 -10.09 11.18 -3.03
C VAL A 152 -10.69 12.39 -3.76
N TRP A 153 -9.95 13.03 -4.66
CA TRP A 153 -10.48 14.14 -5.44
C TRP A 153 -11.58 13.72 -6.40
N ASP A 154 -11.49 12.56 -7.03
CA ASP A 154 -12.52 12.03 -7.93
C ASP A 154 -13.82 11.79 -7.17
N VAL A 155 -13.75 11.23 -5.95
CA VAL A 155 -14.91 11.11 -5.05
C VAL A 155 -15.59 12.46 -4.84
N ILE A 156 -14.81 13.51 -4.58
CA ILE A 156 -15.32 14.86 -4.33
C ILE A 156 -15.89 15.49 -5.61
N SER A 157 -15.15 15.44 -6.71
CA SER A 157 -15.54 16.10 -7.97
C SER A 157 -16.70 15.43 -8.67
N GLU A 158 -16.82 14.11 -8.54
CA GLU A 158 -17.93 13.35 -9.12
C GLU A 158 -19.12 13.24 -8.15
N GLY A 159 -18.96 13.70 -6.90
CA GLY A 159 -20.02 13.72 -5.90
C GLY A 159 -20.44 12.33 -5.42
N LEU A 160 -19.54 11.34 -5.48
CA LEU A 160 -19.84 9.93 -5.22
C LEU A 160 -20.44 9.70 -3.81
N ASP A 161 -21.26 8.66 -3.70
CA ASP A 161 -21.92 8.25 -2.45
C ASP A 161 -21.10 7.24 -1.65
N GLU A 162 -20.24 6.48 -2.32
CA GLU A 162 -19.36 5.48 -1.75
C GLU A 162 -17.95 5.54 -2.37
N THR A 163 -16.97 5.10 -1.59
CA THR A 163 -15.60 4.87 -2.04
C THR A 163 -15.02 3.69 -1.26
N GLY A 164 -13.77 3.34 -1.52
CA GLY A 164 -13.16 2.16 -0.93
C GLY A 164 -11.70 1.98 -1.29
N ALA A 165 -11.22 0.75 -1.08
CA ALA A 165 -9.89 0.33 -1.46
C ALA A 165 -9.94 -1.10 -2.00
N MET A 166 -8.97 -1.43 -2.84
CA MET A 166 -8.76 -2.76 -3.36
C MET A 166 -7.33 -3.22 -3.08
N ILE A 167 -7.18 -4.54 -2.93
CA ILE A 167 -5.87 -5.19 -3.04
C ILE A 167 -5.91 -6.04 -4.30
N HIS A 168 -4.93 -5.82 -5.16
CA HIS A 168 -4.80 -6.53 -6.42
C HIS A 168 -3.36 -7.01 -6.61
N VAL A 169 -3.17 -8.01 -7.47
CA VAL A 169 -1.84 -8.40 -7.92
C VAL A 169 -1.31 -7.31 -8.84
N SER A 170 -0.06 -6.90 -8.65
CA SER A 170 0.59 -5.90 -9.51
C SER A 170 1.00 -6.53 -10.83
N THR A 171 0.73 -5.83 -11.92
CA THR A 171 1.14 -6.20 -13.28
C THR A 171 1.92 -5.04 -13.90
N GLU A 172 2.36 -5.18 -15.15
CA GLU A 172 2.96 -4.08 -15.91
C GLU A 172 1.95 -2.93 -16.10
N ASP A 173 0.67 -3.26 -16.21
CA ASP A 173 -0.44 -2.31 -16.28
C ASP A 173 -0.81 -1.78 -14.88
N VAL A 174 -0.67 -0.47 -14.69
CA VAL A 174 -0.83 0.19 -13.38
C VAL A 174 -2.26 0.06 -12.87
N ASP A 175 -2.42 -0.51 -11.67
CA ASP A 175 -3.69 -0.72 -10.97
C ASP A 175 -4.71 -1.63 -11.69
N GLU A 176 -4.30 -2.40 -12.70
CA GLU A 176 -5.21 -3.22 -13.55
C GLU A 176 -5.07 -4.74 -13.37
N GLY A 177 -4.22 -5.20 -12.46
CA GLY A 177 -4.07 -6.64 -12.23
C GLY A 177 -5.25 -7.28 -11.46
N PRO A 178 -5.27 -8.62 -11.33
CA PRO A 178 -6.35 -9.36 -10.69
C PRO A 178 -6.67 -8.86 -9.27
N VAL A 179 -7.92 -8.47 -9.05
CA VAL A 179 -8.42 -8.01 -7.74
C VAL A 179 -8.61 -9.21 -6.81
N LEU A 180 -8.04 -9.13 -5.61
CA LEU A 180 -8.09 -10.18 -4.60
C LEU A 180 -9.12 -9.89 -3.51
N SER A 181 -9.21 -8.63 -3.10
CA SER A 181 -10.11 -8.21 -2.04
C SER A 181 -10.46 -6.73 -2.18
N THR A 182 -11.61 -6.36 -1.61
CA THR A 182 -12.07 -4.98 -1.61
C THR A 182 -12.71 -4.64 -0.26
N THR A 183 -12.70 -3.35 0.06
CA THR A 183 -13.53 -2.79 1.13
C THR A 183 -14.20 -1.53 0.60
N LYS A 184 -15.40 -1.23 1.11
CA LYS A 184 -16.15 -0.05 0.70
C LYS A 184 -16.86 0.61 1.87
N PHE A 185 -17.10 1.91 1.74
CA PHE A 185 -17.81 2.70 2.73
C PHE A 185 -18.52 3.88 2.10
N SER A 186 -19.61 4.30 2.74
CA SER A 186 -20.32 5.50 2.32
C SER A 186 -19.54 6.74 2.75
N VAL A 187 -19.48 7.72 1.86
CA VAL A 187 -19.00 9.08 2.12
C VAL A 187 -20.18 10.05 2.31
N LYS A 188 -21.37 9.53 2.64
CA LYS A 188 -22.57 10.28 2.99
C LYS A 188 -23.00 9.91 4.42
N GLY A 189 -24.01 10.60 4.95
CA GLY A 189 -24.51 10.41 6.31
C GLY A 189 -24.15 11.56 7.23
N GLU A 190 -24.54 11.46 8.51
CA GLU A 190 -24.46 12.57 9.48
C GLU A 190 -23.04 13.12 9.64
N GLU A 191 -22.02 12.26 9.60
CA GLU A 191 -20.60 12.63 9.66
C GLU A 191 -20.14 13.48 8.47
N PHE A 192 -20.54 13.10 7.26
CA PHE A 192 -20.09 13.74 6.02
C PHE A 192 -20.98 14.89 5.56
N THR A 193 -22.24 14.93 6.00
CA THR A 193 -23.23 15.92 5.54
C THR A 193 -22.75 17.36 5.73
N PRO A 194 -22.22 17.77 6.91
CA PRO A 194 -21.68 19.12 7.08
C PRO A 194 -20.52 19.42 6.12
N LEU A 195 -19.63 18.45 5.89
CA LEU A 195 -18.45 18.58 5.04
C LEU A 195 -18.81 18.71 3.56
N TRP A 196 -19.84 17.98 3.11
CA TRP A 196 -20.39 18.14 1.75
C TRP A 196 -21.10 19.49 1.57
N ASN A 197 -21.79 19.99 2.60
CA ASN A 197 -22.44 21.30 2.52
C ASN A 197 -21.42 22.44 2.36
N GLU A 198 -20.19 22.30 2.90
CA GLU A 198 -19.12 23.28 2.73
C GLU A 198 -18.66 23.42 1.27
N VAL A 199 -18.85 22.38 0.44
CA VAL A 199 -18.36 22.34 -0.94
C VAL A 199 -19.47 22.33 -2.00
N ALA A 200 -20.75 22.32 -1.59
CA ALA A 200 -21.88 22.11 -2.50
C ALA A 200 -21.97 23.12 -3.66
N ASP A 201 -21.63 24.38 -3.41
CA ASP A 201 -21.62 25.47 -4.41
C ASP A 201 -20.20 25.97 -4.73
N ALA A 202 -19.18 25.21 -4.32
CA ALA A 202 -17.78 25.63 -4.47
C ALA A 202 -17.20 25.22 -5.84
N ASP A 203 -16.23 26.01 -6.31
CA ASP A 203 -15.36 25.59 -7.41
C ASP A 203 -14.39 24.51 -6.92
N ILE A 204 -14.72 23.24 -7.18
CA ILE A 204 -13.91 22.09 -6.78
C ILE A 204 -12.49 22.14 -7.37
N THR A 205 -12.33 22.65 -8.60
CA THR A 205 -11.01 22.78 -9.22
C THR A 205 -10.18 23.82 -8.47
N GLY A 206 -10.78 24.99 -8.20
CA GLY A 206 -10.16 26.02 -7.38
C GLY A 206 -9.79 25.55 -5.97
N LEU A 207 -10.64 24.74 -5.33
CA LEU A 207 -10.34 24.14 -4.02
C LEU A 207 -9.18 23.14 -4.09
N LYS A 208 -9.12 22.31 -5.13
CA LYS A 208 -8.01 21.37 -5.35
C LYS A 208 -6.67 22.08 -5.48
N ASP A 209 -6.63 23.19 -6.21
CA ASP A 209 -5.39 23.93 -6.44
C ASP A 209 -4.98 24.80 -5.25
N SER A 210 -5.94 25.36 -4.51
CA SER A 210 -5.66 26.29 -3.41
C SER A 210 -5.54 25.63 -2.04
N VAL A 211 -6.46 24.73 -1.70
CA VAL A 211 -6.53 24.06 -0.39
C VAL A 211 -5.90 22.67 -0.46
N GLY A 212 -6.12 21.95 -1.56
CA GLY A 212 -5.55 20.62 -1.77
C GLY A 212 -5.94 19.63 -0.65
N GLU A 213 -4.96 18.87 -0.18
CA GLU A 213 -5.16 17.84 0.86
C GLU A 213 -5.64 18.42 2.22
N GLU A 214 -5.62 19.74 2.39
CA GLU A 214 -6.02 20.39 3.64
C GLU A 214 -7.53 20.56 3.81
N LEU A 215 -8.31 20.32 2.75
CA LEU A 215 -9.77 20.43 2.75
C LEU A 215 -10.39 19.46 3.76
N SER A 216 -11.33 19.94 4.59
CA SER A 216 -11.96 19.13 5.65
C SER A 216 -12.61 17.85 5.12
N LEU A 217 -13.37 17.96 4.01
CA LEU A 217 -13.97 16.81 3.35
C LEU A 217 -12.92 15.81 2.83
N PHE A 218 -11.83 16.32 2.24
CA PHE A 218 -10.72 15.48 1.75
C PHE A 218 -10.08 14.69 2.89
N LYS A 219 -9.76 15.37 4.00
CA LYS A 219 -9.17 14.73 5.19
C LYS A 219 -10.09 13.67 5.77
N ALA A 220 -11.38 13.97 5.92
CA ALA A 220 -12.36 13.03 6.45
C ALA A 220 -12.48 11.76 5.59
N ILE A 221 -12.57 11.92 4.27
CA ILE A 221 -12.60 10.77 3.34
C ILE A 221 -11.30 9.97 3.46
N ARG A 222 -10.13 10.62 3.52
CA ARG A 222 -8.84 9.92 3.64
C ARG A 222 -8.70 9.19 4.97
N GLU A 223 -9.11 9.80 6.08
CA GLU A 223 -9.09 9.18 7.40
C GLU A 223 -10.02 7.97 7.47
N ALA A 224 -11.23 8.09 6.94
CA ALA A 224 -12.17 6.98 6.82
C ALA A 224 -11.61 5.84 5.95
N GLY A 225 -10.93 6.15 4.84
CA GLY A 225 -10.25 5.18 3.99
C GLY A 225 -9.14 4.43 4.74
N LEU A 226 -8.26 5.16 5.43
CA LEU A 226 -7.17 4.58 6.22
C LEU A 226 -7.63 3.60 7.30
N LEU A 227 -8.78 3.86 7.94
CA LEU A 227 -9.36 2.96 8.93
C LEU A 227 -9.77 1.59 8.33
N ARG A 228 -10.05 1.54 7.03
CA ARG A 228 -10.53 0.36 6.31
C ARG A 228 -9.43 -0.33 5.52
N GLU A 229 -8.46 0.44 5.02
CA GLU A 229 -7.24 -0.07 4.37
C GLU A 229 -6.43 -0.99 5.28
N ARG A 230 -6.28 -0.63 6.57
CA ARG A 230 -5.54 -1.44 7.54
C ARG A 230 -6.11 -2.85 7.70
N PRO A 231 -7.38 -3.05 8.12
CA PRO A 231 -7.94 -4.40 8.22
C PRO A 231 -8.03 -5.10 6.86
N LEU A 232 -8.20 -4.37 5.75
CA LEU A 232 -8.18 -4.97 4.41
C LEU A 232 -6.86 -5.68 4.12
N VAL A 233 -5.72 -5.04 4.41
CA VAL A 233 -4.39 -5.67 4.24
C VAL A 233 -4.25 -6.90 5.11
N ILE A 234 -4.61 -6.80 6.40
CA ILE A 234 -4.46 -7.92 7.34
C ILE A 234 -5.33 -9.11 6.94
N GLU A 235 -6.61 -8.89 6.66
CA GLU A 235 -7.54 -9.97 6.29
C GLU A 235 -7.19 -10.60 4.94
N THR A 236 -6.62 -9.83 4.01
CA THR A 236 -6.13 -10.36 2.73
C THR A 236 -4.92 -11.27 2.96
N LEU A 237 -3.94 -10.84 3.76
CA LEU A 237 -2.78 -11.67 4.10
C LEU A 237 -3.21 -12.94 4.86
N LYS A 238 -4.17 -12.84 5.80
CA LYS A 238 -4.74 -14.01 6.48
C LYS A 238 -5.42 -14.98 5.52
N ALA A 239 -6.11 -14.47 4.50
CA ALA A 239 -6.73 -15.29 3.47
C ALA A 239 -5.66 -15.98 2.60
N VAL A 240 -4.56 -15.30 2.26
CA VAL A 240 -3.40 -15.89 1.57
C VAL A 240 -2.76 -17.01 2.40
N VAL A 241 -2.45 -16.75 3.67
CA VAL A 241 -1.90 -17.75 4.61
C VAL A 241 -2.79 -19.00 4.70
N ALA A 242 -4.11 -18.78 4.74
CA ALA A 242 -5.10 -19.85 4.79
C ALA A 242 -5.25 -20.62 3.46
N GLY A 243 -4.68 -20.12 2.35
CA GLY A 243 -4.91 -20.67 1.01
C GLY A 243 -6.32 -20.41 0.48
N ARG A 244 -6.97 -19.34 0.96
CA ARG A 244 -8.32 -18.91 0.54
C ARG A 244 -8.30 -17.90 -0.61
N ILE A 245 -7.12 -17.53 -1.11
CA ILE A 245 -6.94 -16.70 -2.29
C ILE A 245 -5.86 -17.35 -3.15
N ASP A 246 -6.17 -17.61 -4.42
CA ASP A 246 -5.17 -17.96 -5.42
C ASP A 246 -4.59 -16.67 -6.00
N LEU A 247 -3.31 -16.47 -5.76
CA LEU A 247 -2.60 -15.27 -6.19
C LEU A 247 -2.22 -15.28 -7.68
N ILE A 248 -2.35 -16.42 -8.36
CA ILE A 248 -1.97 -16.60 -9.77
C ILE A 248 -3.21 -16.53 -10.69
N GLY A 249 -4.41 -16.33 -10.12
CA GLY A 249 -5.64 -16.15 -10.88
C GLY A 249 -6.08 -17.39 -11.67
N SER A 250 -5.65 -18.59 -11.29
CA SER A 250 -6.01 -19.85 -11.95
C SER A 250 -7.35 -20.42 -11.45
N GLY A 251 -8.41 -19.60 -11.52
CA GLY A 251 -9.80 -20.05 -11.29
C GLY A 251 -10.21 -20.27 -9.84
N GLU A 252 -11.50 -20.56 -9.65
CA GLU A 252 -12.19 -20.68 -8.36
C GLU A 252 -11.48 -21.63 -7.37
N ILE A 253 -11.50 -21.24 -6.09
CA ILE A 253 -11.23 -22.11 -4.94
C ILE A 253 -12.46 -22.93 -4.61
#